data_AF-A0AB39HVU3-F1
#
_entry.id   AF-A0AB39HVU3-F1
#
_cell.length_a   1.000
_cell.length_b   1.000
_cell.length_c   1.000
_cell.angle_alpha   90.00
_cell.angle_beta   90.00
_cell.angle_gamma   90.00
#
_symmetry.space_group_name_H-M   'P 1'
#
loop_
_entity.id
_entity.type
_entity.pdbx_description
1 polymer ?
#
loop_
_entity_poly.entity_id
_entity_poly.type
_entity_poly.pdbx_seq_one_letter_code
_entity_poly.pdbx_strand_id
1 'polypeptide(L)'
;MFIAFLINGYGLSSIILSTVHIFVEYWVIWFIYKHLKRNLHISKVSSLFIKGSLIALFISTLAPFSLGAIVASGLRDSHLFDMAIYFYLHFQYNGWLFFFLIGMFLIILGKKNIPIQTKLISIGFWIYAIALIPGYLLSVLWADLGFDVSFIAMLGGVGQWVGILYLLIALWNVWKHVVDAFSNFIVFWLNVTLILLLVKSTMELGLIFPAISNSVYDTRSIIVGYLHLTLLGFVSIFTMAQYQMLDILDTKQKWMRIGFIIFFIGFCINEMFLFAMGLATWMNIYLIPMYLEGLLVASILLFIGITILTISIYKRKSIS
;
A
#
# COMPACT_ATOMS: atom_id res chain seq x y z
N MET A 1 -3.04 18.12 9.79
CA MET A 1 -2.13 18.34 8.64
C MET A 1 -2.90 18.61 7.35
N PHE A 2 -3.73 17.68 6.85
CA PHE A 2 -4.43 17.80 5.55
C PHE A 2 -5.18 19.13 5.34
N ILE A 3 -6.05 19.54 6.27
CA ILE A 3 -6.80 20.80 6.17
C ILE A 3 -5.87 22.02 6.14
N ALA A 4 -4.84 22.04 6.98
CA ALA A 4 -3.88 23.14 7.00
C ALA A 4 -3.08 23.24 5.71
N PHE A 5 -2.71 22.09 5.12
CA PHE A 5 -2.01 22.04 3.84
C PHE A 5 -2.89 22.53 2.67
N LEU A 6 -4.19 22.20 2.66
CA LEU A 6 -5.11 22.72 1.64
C LEU A 6 -5.25 24.24 1.67
N ILE A 7 -5.23 24.84 2.87
CA ILE A 7 -5.42 26.29 3.04
C ILE A 7 -4.10 27.05 2.84
N ASN A 8 -3.00 26.55 3.41
CA ASN A 8 -1.74 27.30 3.55
C ASN A 8 -0.58 26.71 2.73
N GLY A 9 -0.77 25.60 2.01
CA GLY A 9 0.33 24.88 1.37
C GLY A 9 1.43 24.51 2.38
N TYR A 10 2.68 24.84 2.05
CA TYR A 10 3.85 24.71 2.94
C TYR A 10 4.00 25.88 3.94
N GLY A 11 2.89 26.49 4.37
CA GLY A 11 2.88 27.50 5.42
C GLY A 11 3.18 26.94 6.82
N LEU A 12 3.44 27.85 7.78
CA LEU A 12 3.86 27.51 9.15
C LEU A 12 2.93 26.50 9.84
N SER A 13 1.61 26.65 9.70
CA SER A 13 0.62 25.77 10.33
C SER A 13 0.70 24.33 9.79
N SER A 14 0.93 24.16 8.50
CA SER A 14 1.13 22.85 7.87
C SER A 14 2.42 22.20 8.33
N ILE A 15 3.50 22.98 8.45
CA ILE A 15 4.79 22.51 8.96
C ILE A 15 4.65 22.03 10.41
N ILE A 16 4.10 22.86 11.30
CA ILE A 16 3.88 22.49 12.71
C ILE A 16 3.06 21.20 12.82
N LEU A 17 1.94 21.12 12.09
CA LEU A 17 1.08 19.93 12.15
C LEU A 17 1.74 18.69 11.52
N SER A 18 2.59 18.85 10.51
CA SER A 18 3.40 17.76 9.94
C SER A 18 4.46 17.29 10.93
N THR A 19 5.12 18.21 11.63
CA THR A 19 6.10 17.87 12.68
C THR A 19 5.42 17.12 13.84
N VAL A 20 4.26 17.60 14.31
CA VAL A 20 3.47 16.90 15.33
C VAL A 20 3.06 15.51 14.84
N HIS A 21 2.65 15.38 13.58
CA HIS A 21 2.32 14.08 12.99
C HIS A 21 3.49 13.09 13.06
N ILE A 22 4.70 13.50 12.72
CA ILE A 22 5.91 12.65 12.83
C ILE A 22 6.18 12.22 14.28
N PHE A 23 6.01 13.12 15.25
CA PHE A 23 6.17 12.73 16.67
C PHE A 23 5.10 11.73 17.12
N VAL A 24 3.87 11.84 16.61
CA VAL A 24 2.82 10.84 16.84
C VAL A 24 3.20 9.50 16.19
N GLU A 25 3.77 9.48 14.98
CA GLU A 25 4.29 8.26 14.35
C GLU A 25 5.37 7.58 15.20
N TYR A 26 6.30 8.35 15.79
CA TYR A 26 7.32 7.81 16.69
C TYR A 26 6.72 7.21 17.97
N TRP A 27 5.71 7.86 18.52
CA TRP A 27 4.96 7.30 19.64
C TRP A 27 4.25 6.00 19.25
N VAL A 28 3.64 5.92 18.08
CA VAL A 28 3.02 4.70 17.54
C VAL A 28 4.05 3.59 17.36
N ILE A 29 5.24 3.91 16.81
CA ILE A 29 6.34 2.95 16.66
C ILE A 29 6.71 2.32 18.02
N TRP A 30 6.94 3.18 19.02
CA TRP A 30 7.27 2.73 20.36
C TRP A 30 6.14 1.91 21.00
N PHE A 31 4.89 2.37 20.87
CA PHE A 31 3.70 1.70 21.40
C PHE A 31 3.55 0.28 20.84
N ILE A 32 3.61 0.13 19.51
CA ILE A 32 3.48 -1.18 18.85
C ILE A 32 4.67 -2.07 19.21
N TYR A 33 5.90 -1.55 19.21
CA TYR A 33 7.09 -2.31 19.57
C TYR A 33 7.00 -2.87 21.01
N LYS A 34 6.57 -2.05 21.97
CA LYS A 34 6.39 -2.46 23.37
C LYS A 34 5.32 -3.54 23.50
N HIS A 35 4.20 -3.42 22.78
CA HIS A 35 3.14 -4.43 22.80
C HIS A 35 3.62 -5.75 22.19
N LEU A 36 4.32 -5.68 21.06
CA LEU A 36 4.88 -6.84 20.38
C LEU A 36 5.88 -7.61 21.26
N LYS A 37 6.74 -6.91 22.01
CA LYS A 37 7.73 -7.53 22.91
C LYS A 37 7.07 -8.24 24.10
N ARG A 38 5.92 -7.77 24.58
CA ARG A 38 5.21 -8.35 25.73
C ARG A 38 4.38 -9.58 25.35
N ASN A 39 4.01 -9.72 24.08
CA ASN A 39 3.08 -10.76 23.65
C ASN A 39 3.82 -11.99 23.12
N LEU A 40 4.06 -12.98 24.00
CA LEU A 40 4.82 -14.20 23.70
C LEU A 40 4.11 -15.17 22.74
N HIS A 41 2.81 -14.98 22.50
CA HIS A 41 2.03 -15.83 21.58
C HIS A 41 2.18 -15.45 20.11
N ILE A 42 2.81 -14.31 19.80
CA ILE A 42 3.05 -13.88 18.43
C ILE A 42 4.24 -14.66 17.87
N SER A 43 4.05 -15.31 16.71
CA SER A 43 5.12 -16.06 16.06
C SER A 43 6.33 -15.16 15.73
N LYS A 44 7.54 -15.73 15.75
CA LYS A 44 8.77 -14.99 15.42
C LYS A 44 8.70 -14.34 14.04
N VAL A 45 8.12 -15.03 13.06
CA VAL A 45 8.00 -14.55 11.68
C VAL A 45 6.98 -13.42 11.57
N SER A 46 5.84 -13.51 12.24
CA SER A 46 4.89 -12.39 12.32
C SER A 46 5.53 -11.16 12.97
N SER A 47 6.27 -11.35 14.06
CA SER A 47 7.02 -10.29 14.73
C SER A 47 8.07 -9.65 13.83
N LEU A 48 8.73 -10.43 12.97
CA LEU A 48 9.71 -9.96 12.01
C LEU A 48 9.09 -8.95 11.02
N PHE A 49 7.93 -9.28 10.44
CA PHE A 49 7.19 -8.37 9.57
C PHE A 49 6.76 -7.08 10.29
N ILE A 50 6.17 -7.19 11.48
CA ILE A 50 5.76 -6.00 12.24
C ILE A 50 6.99 -5.12 12.56
N LYS A 51 8.13 -5.69 12.97
CA LYS A 51 9.35 -4.89 13.20
C LYS A 51 9.86 -4.23 11.93
N GLY A 52 9.88 -4.97 10.81
CA GLY A 52 10.23 -4.42 9.49
C GLY A 52 9.36 -3.23 9.11
N SER A 53 8.05 -3.31 9.38
CA SER A 53 7.13 -2.19 9.16
C SER A 53 7.54 -0.95 9.96
N LEU A 54 7.79 -1.09 11.26
CA LEU A 54 8.13 0.04 12.14
C LEU A 54 9.46 0.69 11.73
N ILE A 55 10.43 -0.11 11.27
CA ILE A 55 11.69 0.39 10.73
C ILE A 55 11.43 1.19 9.44
N ALA A 56 10.64 0.65 8.51
CA ALA A 56 10.31 1.35 7.27
C ALA A 56 9.54 2.66 7.53
N LEU A 57 8.60 2.66 8.49
CA LEU A 57 7.89 3.87 8.92
C LEU A 57 8.88 4.92 9.44
N PHE A 58 9.79 4.52 10.32
CA PHE A 58 10.82 5.42 10.84
C PHE A 58 11.74 5.96 9.74
N ILE A 59 12.21 5.11 8.82
CA ILE A 59 13.05 5.55 7.71
C ILE A 59 12.30 6.53 6.80
N SER A 60 10.99 6.31 6.56
CA SER A 60 10.20 7.17 5.70
C SER A 60 10.16 8.63 6.16
N THR A 61 10.29 8.90 7.47
CA THR A 61 10.23 10.27 8.02
C THR A 61 11.41 11.14 7.63
N LEU A 62 12.52 10.53 7.19
CA LEU A 62 13.70 11.27 6.68
C LEU A 62 13.34 12.20 5.51
N ALA A 63 12.38 11.81 4.68
CA ALA A 63 11.93 12.62 3.56
C ALA A 63 11.11 13.85 3.98
N PRO A 64 10.05 13.75 4.81
CA PRO A 64 9.38 14.92 5.38
C PRO A 64 10.32 15.90 6.10
N PHE A 65 11.34 15.40 6.81
CA PHE A 65 12.36 16.26 7.42
C PHE A 65 13.24 16.97 6.37
N SER A 66 13.64 16.28 5.29
CA SER A 66 14.43 16.88 4.24
C SER A 66 13.64 17.89 3.41
N LEU A 67 12.34 17.67 3.19
CA LEU A 67 11.47 18.56 2.41
C LEU A 67 11.47 20.00 2.95
N GLY A 68 11.46 20.17 4.28
CA GLY A 68 11.55 21.50 4.89
C GLY A 68 12.85 22.23 4.51
N ALA A 69 13.99 21.53 4.58
CA ALA A 69 15.29 22.09 4.23
C ALA A 69 15.44 22.35 2.72
N ILE A 70 14.90 21.47 1.87
CA ILE A 70 14.89 21.62 0.41
C ILE A 70 14.10 22.86 0.01
N VAL A 71 12.90 23.03 0.55
CA VAL A 71 12.06 24.20 0.27
C VAL A 71 12.68 25.49 0.81
N ALA A 72 13.24 25.47 2.02
CA ALA A 72 13.92 26.63 2.59
C ALA A 72 15.17 27.06 1.79
N SER A 73 15.83 26.10 1.13
CA SER A 73 16.98 26.35 0.24
C SER A 73 16.57 26.80 -1.17
N GLY A 74 15.27 27.02 -1.43
CA GLY A 74 14.76 27.43 -2.74
C GLY A 74 14.74 26.32 -3.80
N LEU A 75 14.88 25.05 -3.40
CA LEU A 75 14.99 23.89 -4.29
C LEU A 75 13.64 23.17 -4.52
N ARG A 76 12.52 23.88 -4.39
CA ARG A 76 11.17 23.31 -4.48
C ARG A 76 10.89 22.68 -5.85
N ASP A 77 11.35 23.31 -6.92
CA ASP A 77 11.10 22.85 -8.30
C ASP A 77 12.26 21.99 -8.83
N SER A 78 13.09 21.44 -7.93
CA SER A 78 14.23 20.61 -8.29
C SER A 78 13.90 19.12 -8.18
N HIS A 79 14.65 18.29 -8.91
CA HIS A 79 14.55 16.83 -8.81
C HIS A 79 14.74 16.28 -7.39
N LEU A 80 15.48 16.99 -6.53
CA LEU A 80 15.65 16.59 -5.12
C LEU A 80 14.33 16.61 -4.34
N PHE A 81 13.43 17.53 -4.68
CA PHE A 81 12.11 17.61 -4.07
C PHE A 81 11.26 16.38 -4.42
N ASP A 82 11.22 16.01 -5.71
CA ASP A 82 10.48 14.84 -6.19
C ASP A 82 11.07 13.53 -5.65
N MET A 83 12.39 13.41 -5.63
CA MET A 83 13.10 12.28 -5.02
C MET A 83 12.72 12.10 -3.55
N ALA A 84 12.64 13.18 -2.77
CA ALA A 84 12.20 13.11 -1.38
C ALA A 84 10.75 12.60 -1.26
N ILE A 85 9.83 13.06 -2.12
CA ILE A 85 8.45 12.56 -2.16
C ILE A 85 8.41 11.07 -2.51
N TYR A 86 9.12 10.64 -3.55
CA TYR A 86 9.19 9.23 -3.94
C TYR A 86 9.80 8.36 -2.84
N PHE A 87 10.81 8.86 -2.13
CA PHE A 87 11.41 8.17 -0.99
C PHE A 87 10.39 7.94 0.12
N TYR A 88 9.65 8.99 0.50
CA TYR A 88 8.57 8.87 1.50
C TYR A 88 7.54 7.83 1.07
N LEU A 89 7.04 7.94 -0.16
CA LEU A 89 5.99 7.07 -0.68
C LEU A 89 6.46 5.61 -0.76
N HIS A 90 7.65 5.36 -1.29
CA HIS A 90 8.22 4.02 -1.39
C HIS A 90 8.30 3.33 -0.03
N PHE A 91 8.91 3.97 0.98
CA PHE A 91 9.00 3.38 2.31
C PHE A 91 7.65 3.28 3.03
N GLN A 92 6.67 4.11 2.67
CA GLN A 92 5.30 4.02 3.19
C GLN A 92 4.56 2.80 2.64
N TYR A 93 4.35 2.69 1.33
CA TYR A 93 3.49 1.64 0.79
C TYR A 93 4.22 0.30 0.53
N ASN A 94 5.52 0.31 0.18
CA ASN A 94 6.31 -0.92 0.03
C ASN A 94 6.92 -1.40 1.34
N GLY A 95 7.16 -0.49 2.28
CA GLY A 95 7.72 -0.82 3.58
C GLY A 95 6.65 -0.93 4.65
N TRP A 96 6.28 0.20 5.25
CA TRP A 96 5.39 0.30 6.39
C TRP A 96 4.08 -0.47 6.20
N LEU A 97 3.26 -0.09 5.21
CA LEU A 97 1.93 -0.65 5.02
C LEU A 97 1.98 -2.12 4.60
N PHE A 98 2.82 -2.46 3.63
CA PHE A 98 2.99 -3.85 3.17
C PHE A 98 3.42 -4.78 4.31
N PHE A 99 4.50 -4.45 5.01
CA PHE A 99 4.98 -5.31 6.09
C PHE A 99 4.01 -5.38 7.26
N PHE A 100 3.34 -4.27 7.58
CA PHE A 100 2.37 -4.24 8.67
C PHE A 100 1.17 -5.14 8.35
N LEU A 101 0.61 -5.03 7.15
CA LEU A 101 -0.56 -5.81 6.75
C LEU A 101 -0.25 -7.31 6.63
N ILE A 102 0.91 -7.69 6.08
CA ILE A 102 1.34 -9.10 6.05
C ILE A 102 1.61 -9.60 7.47
N GLY A 103 2.30 -8.82 8.31
CA GLY A 103 2.55 -9.18 9.71
C GLY A 103 1.25 -9.41 10.48
N MET A 104 0.27 -8.52 10.33
CA MET A 104 -1.06 -8.65 10.94
C MET A 104 -1.81 -9.87 10.41
N PHE A 105 -1.79 -10.10 9.10
CA PHE A 105 -2.39 -11.29 8.50
C PHE A 105 -1.81 -12.58 9.08
N LEU A 106 -0.48 -12.68 9.20
CA LEU A 106 0.18 -13.84 9.82
C LEU A 106 -0.19 -14.01 11.30
N ILE A 107 -0.39 -12.91 12.05
CA ILE A 107 -0.88 -12.99 13.44
C ILE A 107 -2.31 -13.56 13.47
N ILE A 108 -3.18 -13.12 12.56
CA ILE A 108 -4.57 -13.60 12.48
C ILE A 108 -4.60 -15.10 12.13
N LEU A 109 -3.80 -15.54 11.15
CA LEU A 109 -3.67 -16.96 10.81
C LEU A 109 -3.19 -17.78 12.01
N GLY A 110 -2.17 -17.30 12.73
CA GLY A 110 -1.66 -17.96 13.93
C GLY A 110 -2.72 -18.07 15.04
N LYS A 111 -3.53 -17.03 15.26
CA LYS A 111 -4.64 -17.06 16.24
C LYS A 111 -5.73 -18.09 15.88
N LYS A 112 -5.91 -18.40 14.59
CA LYS A 112 -6.85 -19.43 14.12
C LYS A 112 -6.20 -20.82 14.02
N ASN A 113 -4.99 -21.00 14.55
CA ASN A 113 -4.20 -22.23 14.49
C ASN A 113 -3.97 -22.74 13.05
N ILE A 114 -3.95 -21.83 12.06
CA ILE A 114 -3.61 -22.17 10.67
C ILE A 114 -2.09 -22.35 10.59
N PRO A 115 -1.59 -23.45 10.02
CA PRO A 115 -0.15 -23.67 9.90
C PRO A 115 0.50 -22.61 9.01
N ILE A 116 1.70 -22.18 9.37
CA ILE A 116 2.46 -21.15 8.65
C ILE A 116 3.82 -21.73 8.27
N GLN A 117 4.21 -21.60 6.99
CA GLN A 117 5.53 -22.00 6.52
C GLN A 117 6.60 -20.97 6.90
N THR A 118 6.98 -20.97 8.17
CA THR A 118 7.88 -19.98 8.79
C THR A 118 9.18 -19.78 8.03
N LYS A 119 9.81 -20.86 7.54
CA LYS A 119 11.08 -20.80 6.79
C LYS A 119 10.94 -20.03 5.47
N LEU A 120 10.01 -20.41 4.60
CA LEU A 120 9.82 -19.73 3.31
C LEU A 120 9.44 -18.26 3.51
N ILE A 121 8.52 -17.98 4.43
CA ILE A 121 8.07 -16.60 4.71
C ILE A 121 9.21 -15.75 5.25
N SER A 122 10.06 -16.31 6.12
CA SER A 122 11.23 -15.58 6.63
C SER A 122 12.27 -15.32 5.55
N ILE A 123 12.47 -16.24 4.60
CA ILE A 123 13.35 -16.03 3.45
C ILE A 123 12.79 -14.91 2.58
N GLY A 124 11.50 -14.98 2.21
CA GLY A 124 10.83 -13.95 1.42
C GLY A 124 10.90 -12.57 2.09
N PHE A 125 10.72 -12.50 3.41
CA PHE A 125 10.89 -11.26 4.18
C PHE A 125 12.28 -10.66 4.01
N TRP A 126 13.35 -11.45 4.24
CA TRP A 126 14.71 -10.90 4.22
C TRP A 126 15.11 -10.45 2.83
N ILE A 127 14.76 -11.21 1.79
CA ILE A 127 14.98 -10.81 0.40
C ILE A 127 14.27 -9.48 0.14
N TYR A 128 12.98 -9.38 0.48
CA TYR A 128 12.19 -8.15 0.26
C TYR A 128 12.75 -6.97 1.07
N ALA A 129 13.05 -7.15 2.35
CA ALA A 129 13.47 -6.09 3.25
C ALA A 129 14.84 -5.52 2.88
N ILE A 130 15.77 -6.36 2.46
CA ILE A 130 17.07 -5.91 1.95
C ILE A 130 16.88 -5.19 0.62
N ALA A 131 16.03 -5.73 -0.27
CA ALA A 131 15.74 -5.16 -1.58
C ALA A 131 14.93 -3.86 -1.52
N LEU A 132 14.23 -3.58 -0.41
CA LEU A 132 13.46 -2.35 -0.20
C LEU A 132 14.33 -1.09 -0.31
N ILE A 133 15.56 -1.13 0.21
CA ILE A 133 16.47 0.02 0.15
C ILE A 133 16.88 0.35 -1.30
N PRO A 134 17.52 -0.55 -2.06
CA PRO A 134 17.86 -0.29 -3.46
C PRO A 134 16.62 -0.17 -4.36
N GLY A 135 15.49 -0.78 -3.99
CA GLY A 135 14.23 -0.71 -4.74
C GLY A 135 13.66 0.70 -4.86
N TYR A 136 14.00 1.62 -3.94
CA TYR A 136 13.63 3.03 -4.07
C TYR A 136 14.16 3.64 -5.38
N LEU A 137 15.35 3.21 -5.81
CA LEU A 137 15.99 3.75 -7.01
C LEU A 137 15.17 3.49 -8.28
N LEU A 138 14.31 2.46 -8.29
CA LEU A 138 13.35 2.24 -9.38
C LEU A 138 12.38 3.39 -9.55
N SER A 139 12.03 4.11 -8.48
CA SER A 139 11.10 5.25 -8.54
C SER A 139 11.76 6.53 -9.05
N VAL A 140 13.09 6.54 -9.19
CA VAL A 140 13.89 7.70 -9.58
C VAL A 140 14.81 7.43 -10.78
N LEU A 141 14.56 6.36 -11.53
CA LEU A 141 15.32 6.05 -12.75
C LEU A 141 15.24 7.15 -13.81
N TRP A 142 14.18 7.96 -13.81
CA TRP A 142 14.04 9.13 -14.69
C TRP A 142 15.16 10.17 -14.50
N ALA A 143 15.85 10.16 -13.36
CA ALA A 143 16.93 11.11 -13.08
C ALA A 143 18.28 10.73 -13.74
N ASP A 144 18.33 9.62 -14.48
CA ASP A 144 19.51 9.11 -15.21
C ASP A 144 20.82 9.21 -14.42
N LEU A 145 20.83 8.58 -13.24
CA LEU A 145 21.93 8.64 -12.28
C LEU A 145 23.13 7.72 -12.66
N GLY A 146 23.16 7.21 -13.89
CA GLY A 146 24.19 6.31 -14.41
C GLY A 146 23.88 4.81 -14.29
N PHE A 147 24.75 4.01 -14.91
CA PHE A 147 24.58 2.56 -15.02
C PHE A 147 24.61 1.85 -13.67
N ASP A 148 25.55 2.21 -12.78
CA ASP A 148 25.71 1.55 -11.49
C ASP A 148 24.44 1.68 -10.63
N VAL A 149 23.84 2.88 -10.62
CA VAL A 149 22.59 3.15 -9.89
C VAL A 149 21.43 2.38 -10.49
N SER A 150 21.35 2.33 -11.82
CA SER A 150 20.31 1.58 -12.54
C SER A 150 20.41 0.07 -12.30
N PHE A 151 21.63 -0.47 -12.23
CA PHE A 151 21.87 -1.88 -11.90
C PHE A 151 21.45 -2.20 -10.47
N ILE A 152 21.77 -1.33 -9.51
CA ILE A 152 21.32 -1.47 -8.12
C ILE A 152 19.78 -1.40 -8.03
N ALA A 153 19.15 -0.48 -8.76
CA ALA A 153 17.69 -0.38 -8.84
C ALA A 153 17.05 -1.68 -9.34
N MET A 154 17.62 -2.28 -10.39
CA MET A 154 17.19 -3.57 -10.93
C MET A 154 17.26 -4.68 -9.87
N LEU A 155 18.38 -4.79 -9.14
CA LEU A 155 18.51 -5.77 -8.05
C LEU A 155 17.46 -5.55 -6.95
N GLY A 156 17.14 -4.30 -6.63
CA GLY A 156 16.06 -3.94 -5.73
C GLY A 156 14.68 -4.41 -6.21
N GLY A 157 14.31 -4.11 -7.46
CA GLY A 157 13.03 -4.56 -8.01
C GLY A 157 12.88 -6.06 -8.08
N VAL A 158 13.90 -6.74 -8.60
CA VAL A 158 13.91 -8.21 -8.70
C VAL A 158 13.83 -8.81 -7.31
N GLY A 159 14.60 -8.30 -6.34
CA GLY A 159 14.56 -8.78 -4.96
C GLY A 159 13.18 -8.62 -4.32
N GLN A 160 12.54 -7.46 -4.46
CA GLN A 160 11.19 -7.24 -3.94
C GLN A 160 10.17 -8.19 -4.59
N TRP A 161 10.22 -8.36 -5.91
CA TRP A 161 9.30 -9.25 -6.62
C TRP A 161 9.49 -10.72 -6.21
N VAL A 162 10.74 -11.18 -6.12
CA VAL A 162 11.08 -12.53 -5.64
C VAL A 162 10.62 -12.73 -4.20
N GLY A 163 10.84 -11.74 -3.31
CA GLY A 163 10.36 -11.81 -1.93
C GLY A 163 8.85 -12.03 -1.82
N ILE A 164 8.08 -11.40 -2.71
CA ILE A 164 6.63 -11.59 -2.81
C ILE A 164 6.28 -12.97 -3.34
N LEU A 165 7.00 -13.50 -4.34
CA LEU A 165 6.77 -14.87 -4.81
C LEU A 165 6.98 -15.90 -3.70
N TYR A 166 8.04 -15.77 -2.89
CA TYR A 166 8.26 -16.65 -1.74
C TYR A 166 7.10 -16.60 -0.75
N LEU A 167 6.57 -15.40 -0.48
CA LEU A 167 5.40 -15.21 0.38
C LEU A 167 4.15 -15.88 -0.22
N LEU A 168 3.88 -15.69 -1.51
CA LEU A 168 2.71 -16.26 -2.19
C LEU A 168 2.78 -17.79 -2.25
N ILE A 169 3.94 -18.36 -2.57
CA ILE A 169 4.17 -19.81 -2.57
C ILE A 169 3.93 -20.38 -1.16
N ALA A 170 4.44 -19.71 -0.13
CA ALA A 170 4.25 -20.14 1.24
C ALA A 170 2.77 -20.12 1.68
N LEU A 171 2.02 -19.10 1.25
CA LEU A 171 0.58 -18.99 1.50
C LEU A 171 -0.23 -20.00 0.71
N TRP A 172 0.12 -20.24 -0.56
CA TRP A 172 -0.54 -21.21 -1.43
C TRP A 172 -0.57 -22.61 -0.79
N ASN A 173 0.57 -23.04 -0.24
CA ASN A 173 0.70 -24.34 0.38
C ASN A 173 -0.18 -24.55 1.61
N VAL A 174 -0.65 -23.48 2.25
CA VAL A 174 -1.51 -23.52 3.44
C VAL A 174 -2.92 -22.96 3.15
N TRP A 175 -3.19 -22.57 1.90
CA TRP A 175 -4.40 -21.85 1.53
C TRP A 175 -5.67 -22.64 1.77
N LYS A 176 -5.61 -23.96 1.60
CA LYS A 176 -6.73 -24.86 1.91
C LYS A 176 -7.23 -24.66 3.35
N HIS A 177 -6.33 -24.51 4.32
CA HIS A 177 -6.72 -24.24 5.71
C HIS A 177 -7.34 -22.85 5.89
N VAL A 178 -6.97 -21.86 5.08
CA VAL A 178 -7.60 -20.53 5.07
C VAL A 178 -9.04 -20.64 4.54
N VAL A 179 -9.23 -21.40 3.45
CA VAL A 179 -10.56 -21.68 2.87
C VAL A 179 -11.46 -22.38 3.89
N ASP A 180 -10.93 -23.37 4.61
CA ASP A 180 -11.69 -24.11 5.62
C ASP A 180 -12.02 -23.27 6.87
N ALA A 181 -11.19 -22.28 7.20
CA ALA A 181 -11.34 -21.48 8.42
C ALA A 181 -12.23 -20.23 8.27
N PHE A 182 -12.45 -19.74 7.05
CA PHE A 182 -13.16 -18.49 6.80
C PHE A 182 -14.26 -18.64 5.76
N SER A 183 -15.25 -17.74 5.79
CA SER A 183 -16.34 -17.76 4.80
C SER A 183 -15.82 -17.50 3.38
N ASN A 184 -16.51 -18.05 2.37
CA ASN A 184 -16.20 -17.84 0.95
C ASN A 184 -16.08 -16.36 0.56
N PHE A 185 -16.86 -15.48 1.21
CA PHE A 185 -16.79 -14.04 0.97
C PHE A 185 -15.44 -13.45 1.42
N ILE A 186 -14.94 -13.82 2.60
CA ILE A 186 -13.63 -13.38 3.10
C ILE A 186 -12.52 -13.91 2.20
N VAL A 187 -12.58 -15.21 1.89
CA VAL A 187 -11.58 -15.89 1.05
C VAL A 187 -11.50 -15.26 -0.34
N PHE A 188 -12.65 -14.91 -0.94
CA PHE A 188 -12.71 -14.19 -2.21
C PHE A 188 -11.93 -12.87 -2.15
N TRP A 189 -12.18 -12.03 -1.14
CA TRP A 189 -11.48 -10.74 -1.01
C TRP A 189 -10.00 -10.91 -0.68
N LEU A 190 -9.64 -11.93 0.09
CA LEU A 190 -8.23 -12.25 0.30
C LEU A 190 -7.54 -12.64 -1.01
N ASN A 191 -8.16 -13.47 -1.85
CA ASN A 191 -7.63 -13.80 -3.19
C ASN A 191 -7.45 -12.54 -4.04
N VAL A 192 -8.46 -11.65 -4.07
CA VAL A 192 -8.38 -10.36 -4.76
C VAL A 192 -7.17 -9.56 -4.28
N THR A 193 -6.94 -9.47 -2.97
CA THR A 193 -5.80 -8.71 -2.42
C THR A 193 -4.44 -9.31 -2.76
N LEU A 194 -4.32 -10.65 -2.78
CA LEU A 194 -3.08 -11.32 -3.18
C LEU A 194 -2.79 -11.14 -4.68
N ILE A 195 -3.83 -11.16 -5.52
CA ILE A 195 -3.72 -10.85 -6.95
C ILE A 195 -3.28 -9.39 -7.14
N LEU A 196 -3.92 -8.44 -6.46
CA LEU A 196 -3.55 -7.02 -6.53
C LEU A 196 -2.10 -6.77 -6.08
N LEU A 197 -1.65 -7.46 -5.03
CA LEU A 197 -0.25 -7.42 -4.60
C LEU A 197 0.69 -7.90 -5.71
N LEU A 198 0.37 -9.02 -6.36
CA LEU A 198 1.19 -9.56 -7.46
C LEU A 198 1.21 -8.61 -8.67
N VAL A 199 0.04 -8.08 -9.06
CA VAL A 199 -0.08 -7.12 -10.17
C VAL A 199 0.74 -5.88 -9.88
N LYS A 200 0.53 -5.23 -8.72
CA LYS A 200 1.29 -4.06 -8.28
C LYS A 200 2.80 -4.30 -8.37
N SER A 201 3.27 -5.42 -7.83
CA SER A 201 4.71 -5.71 -7.76
C SER A 201 5.30 -6.03 -9.13
N THR A 202 4.51 -6.61 -10.02
CA THR A 202 4.91 -6.88 -11.41
C THR A 202 4.99 -5.57 -12.20
N MET A 203 4.11 -4.60 -11.93
CA MET A 203 4.20 -3.26 -12.52
C MET A 203 5.49 -2.54 -12.08
N GLU A 204 5.84 -2.62 -10.79
CA GLU A 204 7.12 -2.05 -10.29
C GLU A 204 8.33 -2.71 -10.96
N LEU A 205 8.31 -4.04 -11.13
CA LEU A 205 9.36 -4.76 -11.85
C LEU A 205 9.45 -4.30 -13.32
N GLY A 206 8.33 -3.97 -13.95
CA GLY A 206 8.28 -3.45 -15.32
C GLY A 206 9.09 -2.16 -15.53
N LEU A 207 9.31 -1.36 -14.48
CA LEU A 207 10.11 -0.12 -14.54
C LEU A 207 11.60 -0.37 -14.79
N ILE A 208 12.06 -1.63 -14.70
CA ILE A 208 13.43 -2.00 -15.10
C ILE A 208 13.64 -1.76 -16.61
N PHE A 209 12.59 -1.86 -17.42
CA PHE A 209 12.69 -1.66 -18.86
C PHE A 209 12.57 -0.16 -19.20
N PRO A 210 13.61 0.47 -19.79
CA PRO A 210 13.61 1.92 -20.06
C PRO A 210 12.43 2.40 -20.93
N ALA A 211 12.01 1.59 -21.90
CA ALA A 211 10.85 1.91 -22.75
C ALA A 211 9.54 2.05 -21.95
N ILE A 212 9.38 1.24 -20.89
CA ILE A 212 8.21 1.30 -20.02
C ILE A 212 8.36 2.45 -19.03
N SER A 213 9.52 2.56 -18.37
CA SER A 213 9.71 3.57 -17.32
C SER A 213 9.58 4.99 -17.85
N ASN A 214 10.20 5.33 -18.99
CA ASN A 214 10.04 6.64 -19.63
C ASN A 214 8.57 6.97 -19.92
N SER A 215 7.85 6.01 -20.51
CA SER A 215 6.42 6.18 -20.82
C SER A 215 5.56 6.38 -19.56
N VAL A 216 5.90 5.69 -18.46
CA VAL A 216 5.19 5.82 -17.18
C VAL A 216 5.48 7.18 -16.53
N TYR A 217 6.73 7.64 -16.53
CA TYR A 217 7.11 8.91 -15.91
C TYR A 217 6.47 10.12 -16.59
N ASP A 218 6.31 10.05 -17.91
CA ASP A 218 5.64 11.11 -18.68
C ASP A 218 4.10 11.08 -18.55
N THR A 219 3.54 10.01 -17.96
CA THR A 219 2.09 9.78 -17.93
C THR A 219 1.55 9.81 -16.51
N ARG A 220 1.15 11.01 -16.05
CA ARG A 220 0.60 11.22 -14.71
C ARG A 220 -0.57 10.31 -14.36
N SER A 221 -1.48 10.02 -15.30
CA SER A 221 -2.64 9.15 -15.04
C SER A 221 -2.24 7.73 -14.64
N ILE A 222 -1.15 7.19 -15.20
CA ILE A 222 -0.64 5.84 -14.86
C ILE A 222 -0.02 5.84 -13.47
N ILE A 223 0.77 6.86 -13.13
CA ILE A 223 1.34 7.01 -11.78
C ILE A 223 0.21 7.11 -10.75
N VAL A 224 -0.81 7.93 -11.02
CA VAL A 224 -1.98 8.07 -10.14
C VAL A 224 -2.77 6.77 -10.05
N GLY A 225 -3.00 6.06 -11.16
CA GLY A 225 -3.62 4.73 -11.18
C GLY A 225 -2.85 3.73 -10.33
N TYR A 226 -1.54 3.62 -10.52
CA TYR A 226 -0.68 2.77 -9.70
C TYR A 226 -0.78 3.05 -8.18
N LEU A 227 -0.83 4.33 -7.79
CA LEU A 227 -1.03 4.71 -6.39
C LEU A 227 -2.41 4.31 -5.87
N HIS A 228 -3.48 4.43 -6.68
CA HIS A 228 -4.82 4.01 -6.30
C HIS A 228 -4.94 2.48 -6.23
N LEU A 229 -4.40 1.74 -7.21
CA LEU A 229 -4.24 0.29 -7.18
C LEU A 229 -3.57 -0.18 -5.88
N THR A 230 -2.53 0.52 -5.46
CA THR A 230 -1.78 0.18 -4.24
C THR A 230 -2.55 0.52 -2.97
N LEU A 231 -3.05 1.75 -2.84
CA LEU A 231 -3.64 2.26 -1.59
C LEU A 231 -5.11 1.89 -1.43
N LEU A 232 -5.93 2.08 -2.47
CA LEU A 232 -7.35 1.72 -2.45
C LEU A 232 -7.55 0.24 -2.75
N GLY A 233 -6.83 -0.31 -3.72
CA GLY A 233 -6.91 -1.71 -4.08
C GLY A 233 -6.29 -2.60 -3.01
N PHE A 234 -4.96 -2.71 -3.00
CA PHE A 234 -4.28 -3.63 -2.09
C PHE A 234 -4.48 -3.26 -0.61
N VAL A 235 -4.06 -2.07 -0.16
CA VAL A 235 -4.03 -1.72 1.27
C VAL A 235 -5.43 -1.68 1.88
N SER A 236 -6.38 -0.97 1.26
CA SER A 236 -7.71 -0.79 1.85
C SER A 236 -8.54 -2.09 1.83
N ILE A 237 -8.60 -2.80 0.70
CA ILE A 237 -9.34 -4.07 0.61
C ILE A 237 -8.74 -5.10 1.56
N PHE A 238 -7.40 -5.18 1.67
CA PHE A 238 -6.76 -6.14 2.56
C PHE A 238 -7.01 -5.81 4.03
N THR A 239 -7.01 -4.52 4.40
CA THR A 239 -7.40 -4.07 5.74
C THR A 239 -8.85 -4.47 6.06
N MET A 240 -9.78 -4.22 5.14
CA MET A 240 -11.19 -4.57 5.34
C MET A 240 -11.40 -6.09 5.42
N ALA A 241 -10.69 -6.88 4.59
CA ALA A 241 -10.72 -8.34 4.65
C ALA A 241 -10.19 -8.85 6.01
N GLN A 242 -9.10 -8.28 6.54
CA GLN A 242 -8.59 -8.62 7.87
C GLN A 242 -9.56 -8.22 8.99
N TYR A 243 -10.27 -7.10 8.87
CA TYR A 243 -11.35 -6.73 9.81
C TYR A 243 -12.53 -7.71 9.77
N GLN A 244 -12.82 -8.31 8.62
CA GLN A 244 -13.81 -9.39 8.53
C GLN A 244 -13.29 -10.68 9.16
N MET A 245 -12.02 -11.04 8.98
CA MET A 245 -11.41 -12.20 9.63
C MET A 245 -11.42 -12.11 11.17
N LEU A 246 -11.40 -10.89 11.70
CA LEU A 246 -11.46 -10.57 13.13
C LEU A 246 -12.90 -10.37 13.64
N ASP A 247 -13.92 -10.58 12.80
CA ASP A 247 -15.33 -10.35 13.13
C ASP A 247 -15.64 -8.91 13.60
N ILE A 248 -14.80 -7.94 13.22
CA ILE A 248 -15.04 -6.49 13.42
C ILE A 248 -16.11 -6.03 12.42
N LEU A 249 -15.91 -6.40 11.15
CA LEU A 249 -16.89 -6.25 10.07
C LEU A 249 -17.68 -7.55 9.91
N ASP A 250 -18.92 -7.58 10.40
CA ASP A 250 -19.75 -8.78 10.39
C ASP A 250 -20.19 -9.17 8.97
N THR A 251 -19.71 -10.31 8.51
CA THR A 251 -20.03 -10.87 7.20
C THR A 251 -21.45 -11.37 7.06
N LYS A 252 -22.20 -11.56 8.14
CA LYS A 252 -23.63 -11.91 8.07
C LYS A 252 -24.50 -10.71 7.77
N GLN A 253 -24.02 -9.50 8.04
CA GLN A 253 -24.78 -8.28 7.84
C GLN A 253 -24.83 -7.90 6.35
N LYS A 254 -26.04 -7.89 5.76
CA LYS A 254 -26.25 -7.59 4.33
C LYS A 254 -25.68 -6.21 3.93
N TRP A 255 -25.86 -5.20 4.77
CA TRP A 255 -25.37 -3.85 4.51
C TRP A 255 -23.84 -3.78 4.41
N MET A 256 -23.12 -4.54 5.22
CA MET A 256 -21.66 -4.61 5.15
C MET A 256 -21.21 -5.15 3.78
N ARG A 257 -21.79 -6.27 3.32
CA ARG A 257 -21.47 -6.85 2.01
C ARG A 257 -21.75 -5.89 0.86
N ILE A 258 -22.91 -5.21 0.90
CA ILE A 258 -23.30 -4.23 -0.11
C ILE A 258 -22.31 -3.07 -0.15
N GLY A 259 -21.97 -2.50 1.01
CA GLY A 259 -21.01 -1.39 1.10
C GLY A 259 -19.63 -1.77 0.55
N PHE A 260 -19.16 -2.98 0.86
CA PHE A 260 -17.90 -3.50 0.34
C PHE A 260 -17.94 -3.66 -1.19
N ILE A 261 -19.00 -4.26 -1.73
CA ILE A 261 -19.14 -4.46 -3.18
C ILE A 261 -19.22 -3.11 -3.91
N ILE A 262 -19.99 -2.15 -3.39
CA ILE A 262 -20.09 -0.80 -3.98
C ILE A 262 -18.73 -0.10 -3.96
N PHE A 263 -17.99 -0.18 -2.85
CA PHE A 263 -16.63 0.35 -2.76
C PHE A 263 -15.72 -0.29 -3.83
N PHE A 264 -15.78 -1.61 -3.98
CA PHE A 264 -14.96 -2.31 -4.97
C PHE A 264 -15.31 -1.94 -6.41
N ILE A 265 -16.60 -1.81 -6.75
CA ILE A 265 -17.04 -1.34 -8.07
C ILE A 265 -16.52 0.08 -8.32
N GLY A 266 -16.64 0.99 -7.35
CA GLY A 266 -16.09 2.34 -7.44
C GLY A 266 -14.58 2.33 -7.70
N PHE A 267 -13.85 1.47 -6.99
CA PHE A 267 -12.41 1.25 -7.22
C PHE A 267 -12.13 0.74 -8.64
N CYS A 268 -12.84 -0.28 -9.13
CA CYS A 268 -12.63 -0.80 -10.48
C CYS A 268 -12.89 0.24 -11.58
N ILE A 269 -13.95 1.04 -11.43
CA ILE A 269 -14.26 2.12 -12.37
C ILE A 269 -13.15 3.18 -12.34
N ASN A 270 -12.68 3.56 -11.15
CA ASN A 270 -11.58 4.51 -10.99
C ASN A 270 -10.32 4.04 -11.73
N GLU A 271 -9.87 2.80 -11.46
CA GLU A 271 -8.69 2.22 -12.10
C GLU A 271 -8.86 2.10 -13.61
N MET A 272 -10.04 1.68 -14.07
CA MET A 272 -10.33 1.55 -15.49
C MET A 272 -10.13 2.89 -16.21
N PHE A 273 -10.68 3.99 -15.70
CA PHE A 273 -10.51 5.30 -16.33
C PHE A 273 -9.05 5.77 -16.28
N LEU A 274 -8.38 5.66 -15.13
CA LEU A 274 -6.98 6.12 -14.99
C LEU A 274 -6.03 5.38 -15.94
N PHE A 275 -6.10 4.05 -16.00
CA PHE A 275 -5.27 3.26 -16.90
C PHE A 275 -5.70 3.42 -18.36
N ALA A 276 -7.00 3.51 -18.66
CA ALA A 276 -7.46 3.74 -20.02
C ALA A 276 -6.90 5.06 -20.58
N MET A 277 -6.92 6.15 -19.80
CA MET A 277 -6.33 7.43 -20.20
C MET A 277 -4.83 7.34 -20.42
N GLY A 278 -4.14 6.59 -19.56
CA GLY A 278 -2.71 6.31 -19.74
C GLY A 278 -2.40 5.60 -21.04
N LEU A 279 -3.09 4.48 -21.29
CA LEU A 279 -2.92 3.68 -22.51
C LEU A 279 -3.33 4.46 -23.76
N ALA A 280 -4.41 5.23 -23.70
CA ALA A 280 -4.83 6.10 -24.80
C ALA A 280 -3.75 7.12 -25.16
N THR A 281 -3.09 7.73 -24.16
CA THR A 281 -1.97 8.65 -24.37
C THR A 281 -0.82 7.96 -25.09
N TRP A 282 -0.47 6.74 -24.68
CA TRP A 282 0.59 5.94 -25.34
C TRP A 282 0.24 5.55 -26.78
N MET A 283 -1.05 5.43 -27.10
CA MET A 283 -1.56 5.18 -28.45
C MET A 283 -1.82 6.46 -29.27
N ASN A 284 -1.46 7.65 -28.75
CA ASN A 284 -1.77 8.96 -29.34
C ASN A 284 -3.28 9.24 -29.52
N ILE A 285 -4.12 8.65 -28.65
CA ILE A 285 -5.55 8.91 -28.54
C ILE A 285 -5.76 9.94 -27.42
N TYR A 286 -6.03 11.18 -27.79
CA TYR A 286 -6.05 12.30 -26.83
C TYR A 286 -7.38 12.52 -26.11
N LEU A 287 -8.44 11.78 -26.47
CA LEU A 287 -9.78 11.99 -25.91
C LEU A 287 -10.44 10.68 -25.54
N ILE A 288 -10.71 10.51 -24.24
CA ILE A 288 -11.66 9.52 -23.74
C ILE A 288 -12.93 10.27 -23.35
N PRO A 289 -14.06 10.04 -24.05
CA PRO A 289 -15.32 10.64 -23.67
C PRO A 289 -15.68 10.33 -22.21
N MET A 290 -16.24 11.32 -21.52
CA MET A 290 -16.74 11.18 -20.14
C MET A 290 -15.67 10.78 -19.11
N TYR A 291 -14.39 11.08 -19.35
CA TYR A 291 -13.30 10.70 -18.43
C TYR A 291 -13.48 11.29 -17.02
N LEU A 292 -13.75 12.61 -16.92
CA LEU A 292 -13.90 13.29 -15.63
C LEU A 292 -15.21 12.87 -14.93
N GLU A 293 -16.28 12.72 -15.69
CA GLU A 293 -17.58 12.26 -15.22
C GLU A 293 -17.49 10.82 -14.70
N GLY A 294 -16.73 9.97 -15.38
CA GLY A 294 -16.43 8.60 -14.97
C GLY A 294 -15.67 8.55 -13.65
N LEU A 295 -14.63 9.37 -13.48
CA LEU A 295 -13.90 9.50 -12.21
C LEU A 295 -14.77 10.08 -11.09
N LEU A 296 -15.68 11.00 -11.40
CA LEU A 296 -16.64 11.53 -10.44
C LEU A 296 -17.61 10.44 -9.97
N VAL A 297 -18.16 9.64 -10.91
CA VAL A 297 -19.02 8.49 -10.58
C VAL A 297 -18.27 7.49 -9.70
N ALA A 298 -17.02 7.17 -10.05
CA ALA A 298 -16.17 6.29 -9.25
C ALA A 298 -16.00 6.82 -7.82
N SER A 299 -15.71 8.12 -7.67
CA SER A 299 -15.55 8.79 -6.39
C SER A 299 -16.83 8.77 -5.54
N ILE A 300 -17.99 9.01 -6.16
CA ILE A 300 -19.30 8.92 -5.50
C ILE A 300 -19.56 7.49 -5.01
N LEU A 301 -19.27 6.47 -5.83
CA LEU A 301 -19.43 5.07 -5.45
C LEU A 301 -18.51 4.69 -4.28
N LEU A 302 -17.23 5.11 -4.31
CA LEU A 302 -16.30 4.91 -3.21
C LEU A 302 -16.83 5.52 -1.90
N PHE A 303 -17.33 6.76 -1.96
CA PHE A 303 -17.91 7.46 -0.82
C PHE A 303 -19.17 6.76 -0.27
N ILE A 304 -20.09 6.36 -1.15
CA ILE A 304 -21.30 5.61 -0.78
C ILE A 304 -20.91 4.28 -0.13
N GLY A 305 -19.98 3.54 -0.73
CA GLY A 305 -19.52 2.24 -0.23
C GLY A 305 -18.97 2.35 1.19
N ILE A 306 -18.10 3.32 1.44
CA ILE A 306 -17.52 3.53 2.77
C ILE A 306 -18.57 4.00 3.78
N THR A 307 -19.51 4.86 3.38
CA THR A 307 -20.60 5.34 4.24
C THR A 307 -21.50 4.18 4.68
N ILE A 308 -21.86 3.28 3.75
CA ILE A 308 -22.66 2.09 4.07
C ILE A 308 -21.89 1.16 5.01
N LEU A 309 -20.59 0.95 4.77
CA LEU A 309 -19.75 0.15 5.68
C LEU A 309 -19.72 0.74 7.10
N THR A 310 -19.56 2.06 7.22
CA THR A 310 -19.59 2.74 8.52
C THR A 310 -20.95 2.58 9.21
N ILE A 311 -22.06 2.80 8.50
CA ILE A 311 -23.42 2.61 9.04
C ILE A 311 -23.64 1.15 9.50
N SER A 312 -23.09 0.18 8.77
CA SER A 312 -23.20 -1.24 9.10
C SER A 312 -22.59 -1.56 10.48
N ILE A 313 -21.43 -0.96 10.79
CA ILE A 313 -20.76 -1.09 12.10
C ILE A 313 -21.61 -0.47 13.22
N TYR A 314 -22.18 0.73 13.00
CA TYR A 314 -23.00 1.39 14.02
C TYR A 314 -24.29 0.62 14.34
N LYS A 315 -24.98 0.11 13.32
CA LYS A 315 -26.21 -0.69 13.53
C LYS A 315 -25.94 -1.95 14.34
N ARG A 316 -24.76 -2.56 14.21
CA ARG A 316 -24.38 -3.73 15.02
C ARG A 316 -24.28 -3.38 16.50
N LYS A 317 -23.59 -2.28 16.85
CA LYS A 317 -23.44 -1.84 18.26
C LYS A 317 -24.77 -1.50 18.94
N SER A 318 -25.81 -1.17 18.18
CA SER A 318 -27.14 -0.89 18.71
C SER A 318 -27.96 -2.15 19.03
N ILE A 319 -27.54 -3.32 18.53
CA ILE A 319 -28.28 -4.59 18.64
C ILE A 319 -27.58 -5.56 19.62
N SER A 320 -26.28 -5.33 19.90
CA SER A 320 -25.49 -6.04 20.93
C SER A 320 -25.58 -5.36 22.28
#